data_AF-A0A7X7WWZ3-F1
#
_entry.id   AF-A0A7X7WWZ3-F1
#
_cell.length_a   1.000
_cell.length_b   1.000
_cell.length_c   1.000
_cell.angle_alpha   90.00
_cell.angle_beta   90.00
_cell.angle_gamma   90.00
#
_symmetry.space_group_name_H-M   'P 1'
#
loop_
_entity.id
_entity.type
_entity.pdbx_description
1 polymer ?
#
loop_
_entity_poly.entity_id
_entity_poly.type
_entity_poly.pdbx_seq_one_letter_code
_entity_poly.pdbx_strand_id
1 'polypeptide(L)'
;MEDIKKQNFDREIRKLLDNETKLVNDRMMWFILLQGLLLAGFCSIFSKDIVVSIVISVIGIFISIIIRHSFWESEKAIAFILSKWNKFIKDNNFNYDDYPPVWCGYFDTILKKNDMIWKSLIPFLIHYKAIPRLFAISWIVILCYCLYKLSL
;
A
#
# COMPACT_ATOMS: atom_id res chain seq x y z
N MET A 1 18.93 -10.39 33.34
CA MET A 1 17.95 -9.28 33.29
C MET A 1 18.03 -8.53 31.95
N GLU A 2 19.23 -8.37 31.39
CA GLU A 2 19.46 -7.75 30.09
C GLU A 2 18.90 -8.57 28.91
N ASP A 3 19.08 -9.90 28.92
CA ASP A 3 18.56 -10.77 27.84
C ASP A 3 17.02 -10.83 27.79
N ILE A 4 16.36 -10.67 28.94
CA ILE A 4 14.88 -10.55 29.02
C ILE A 4 14.43 -9.25 28.34
N LYS A 5 15.15 -8.13 28.52
CA LYS A 5 14.84 -6.87 27.83
C LYS A 5 15.05 -7.00 26.31
N LYS A 6 16.10 -7.71 25.88
CA LYS A 6 16.39 -7.95 24.45
C LYS A 6 15.28 -8.79 23.79
N GLN A 7 14.90 -9.92 24.41
CA GLN A 7 13.82 -10.77 23.91
C GLN A 7 12.48 -10.05 23.86
N ASN A 8 12.18 -9.23 24.86
CA ASN A 8 10.97 -8.41 24.84
C ASN A 8 11.00 -7.38 23.71
N PHE A 9 12.13 -6.71 23.46
CA PHE A 9 12.22 -5.70 22.40
C PHE A 9 12.07 -6.31 20.99
N ASP A 10 12.75 -7.43 20.69
CA ASP A 10 12.58 -8.15 19.42
C ASP A 10 11.11 -8.57 19.20
N ARG A 11 10.49 -9.14 20.25
CA ARG A 11 9.08 -9.54 20.19
C ARG A 11 8.14 -8.36 19.94
N GLU A 12 8.35 -7.22 20.61
CA GLU A 12 7.51 -6.05 20.41
C GLU A 12 7.70 -5.44 19.01
N ILE A 13 8.93 -5.39 18.49
CA ILE A 13 9.17 -4.93 17.10
C ILE A 13 8.47 -5.83 16.09
N ARG A 14 8.57 -7.16 16.24
CA ARG A 14 7.87 -8.12 15.37
C ARG A 14 6.36 -7.95 15.44
N LYS A 15 5.79 -7.77 16.63
CA LYS A 15 4.36 -7.49 16.81
C LYS A 15 3.93 -6.18 16.12
N LEU A 16 4.72 -5.12 16.24
CA LEU A 16 4.42 -3.85 15.56
C LEU A 16 4.44 -4.00 14.04
N LEU A 17 5.41 -4.74 13.50
CA LEU A 17 5.48 -5.05 12.07
C LEU A 17 4.31 -5.92 11.60
N ASP A 18 3.95 -6.94 12.37
CA ASP A 18 2.82 -7.82 12.06
C ASP A 18 1.49 -7.03 12.06
N ASN A 19 1.30 -6.17 13.05
CA ASN A 19 0.14 -5.28 13.12
C ASN A 19 0.04 -4.34 11.92
N GLU A 20 1.14 -3.68 11.52
CA GLU A 20 1.15 -2.83 10.33
C GLU A 20 0.88 -3.61 9.04
N THR A 21 1.48 -4.80 8.91
CA THR A 21 1.27 -5.66 7.74
C THR A 21 -0.18 -6.11 7.64
N LYS A 22 -0.79 -6.49 8.77
CA LYS A 22 -2.19 -6.86 8.86
C LYS A 22 -3.11 -5.69 8.50
N LEU A 23 -2.83 -4.48 8.99
CA LEU A 23 -3.57 -3.27 8.63
C LEU A 23 -3.51 -2.98 7.12
N VAL A 24 -2.35 -3.13 6.50
CA VAL A 24 -2.21 -2.99 5.04
C VAL A 24 -3.05 -4.03 4.31
N ASN A 25 -3.01 -5.29 4.73
CA ASN A 25 -3.79 -6.36 4.14
C ASN A 25 -5.31 -6.14 4.28
N ASP A 26 -5.77 -5.72 5.46
CA ASP A 26 -7.19 -5.44 5.72
C ASP A 26 -7.68 -4.26 4.87
N ARG A 27 -6.91 -3.17 4.81
CA ARG A 27 -7.23 -2.02 3.92
C ARG A 27 -7.29 -2.44 2.46
N MET A 28 -6.39 -3.33 2.04
CA MET A 28 -6.35 -3.85 0.67
C MET A 28 -7.58 -4.69 0.34
N MET A 29 -7.99 -5.57 1.25
CA MET A 29 -9.21 -6.36 1.12
C MET A 29 -10.44 -5.46 1.01
N TRP A 30 -10.60 -4.49 1.91
CA TRP A 30 -11.71 -3.54 1.85
C TRP A 30 -11.69 -2.69 0.58
N PHE A 31 -10.51 -2.31 0.11
CA PHE A 31 -10.37 -1.58 -1.15
C PHE A 31 -10.89 -2.40 -2.34
N ILE A 32 -10.46 -3.65 -2.48
CA ILE A 32 -10.93 -4.53 -3.57
C ILE A 32 -12.44 -4.72 -3.49
N LEU A 33 -13.01 -4.93 -2.30
CA LEU A 33 -14.45 -5.08 -2.10
C LEU A 33 -15.22 -3.83 -2.54
N LEU A 34 -14.78 -2.64 -2.10
CA LEU A 34 -15.40 -1.37 -2.48
C LEU A 34 -15.31 -1.13 -3.99
N GLN A 35 -14.16 -1.41 -4.60
CA GLN A 35 -13.98 -1.27 -6.03
C GLN A 35 -14.87 -2.22 -6.83
N GLY A 36 -15.00 -3.47 -6.37
CA GLY A 36 -15.91 -4.45 -6.96
C GLY A 36 -17.38 -4.01 -6.86
N LEU A 37 -17.79 -3.46 -5.71
CA LEU A 37 -19.14 -2.93 -5.52
C LEU A 37 -19.44 -1.75 -6.45
N LEU A 38 -18.51 -0.80 -6.54
CA LEU A 38 -18.65 0.37 -7.43
C LEU A 38 -18.73 -0.06 -8.89
N LEU A 39 -17.90 -1.01 -9.31
CA LEU A 39 -17.93 -1.52 -10.69
C LEU A 39 -19.25 -2.23 -10.99
N ALA A 40 -19.76 -3.05 -10.07
CA ALA A 40 -21.07 -3.70 -10.21
C ALA A 40 -22.20 -2.65 -10.32
N GLY A 41 -22.16 -1.61 -9.49
CA GLY A 41 -23.10 -0.49 -9.55
C GLY A 41 -23.03 0.25 -10.89
N PHE A 42 -21.82 0.53 -11.38
CA PHE A 42 -21.59 1.15 -12.68
C PHE A 42 -22.19 0.31 -13.82
N CYS A 43 -21.91 -0.99 -13.87
CA CYS A 43 -22.44 -1.88 -14.90
C CYS A 43 -23.98 -1.91 -14.96
N SER A 44 -24.66 -1.78 -13.81
CA SER A 44 -26.12 -1.78 -13.73
C SER A 44 -26.77 -0.50 -14.27
N ILE A 45 -26.05 0.63 -14.24
CA ILE A 45 -26.60 1.98 -14.48
C ILE A 45 -26.04 2.63 -15.75
N PHE A 46 -24.91 2.15 -16.29
CA PHE A 46 -24.15 2.77 -17.39
C PHE A 46 -24.96 3.19 -18.63
N SER A 47 -26.02 2.45 -18.98
CA SER A 47 -26.87 2.77 -20.13
C SER A 47 -28.11 3.61 -19.78
N LYS A 48 -28.45 3.74 -18.49
CA LYS A 48 -29.69 4.36 -18.01
C LYS A 48 -29.47 5.80 -17.57
N ASP A 49 -28.43 6.05 -16.79
CA ASP A 49 -28.16 7.37 -16.22
C ASP A 49 -26.65 7.68 -16.25
N ILE A 50 -26.29 8.61 -17.12
CA ILE A 50 -24.90 8.99 -17.33
C ILE A 50 -24.36 9.85 -16.19
N VAL A 51 -25.22 10.63 -15.52
CA VAL A 51 -24.84 11.51 -14.41
C VAL A 51 -24.45 10.66 -13.21
N VAL A 52 -25.26 9.64 -12.89
CA VAL A 52 -24.93 8.69 -11.81
C VAL A 52 -23.64 7.93 -12.11
N SER A 53 -23.40 7.56 -13.37
CA SER A 53 -22.17 6.89 -13.81
C SER A 53 -20.93 7.77 -13.62
N ILE A 54 -21.05 9.08 -13.87
CA ILE A 54 -20.00 10.08 -13.60
C ILE A 54 -19.71 10.15 -12.09
N VAL A 55 -20.75 10.22 -11.25
CA VAL A 55 -20.58 10.28 -9.79
C VAL A 55 -19.87 9.05 -9.25
N ILE A 56 -20.28 7.84 -9.67
CA ILE A 56 -19.62 6.58 -9.28
C ILE A 56 -18.14 6.61 -9.68
N SER A 57 -17.82 7.08 -10.88
CA SER A 57 -16.44 7.16 -11.36
C SER A 57 -15.59 8.11 -10.54
N VAL A 58 -16.13 9.28 -10.19
CA VAL A 58 -15.46 10.26 -9.32
C VAL A 58 -15.18 9.67 -7.94
N ILE A 59 -16.16 8.98 -7.34
CA ILE A 59 -15.98 8.28 -6.06
C ILE A 59 -14.88 7.22 -6.16
N GLY A 60 -14.86 6.43 -7.23
CA GLY A 60 -13.84 5.40 -7.47
C GLY A 60 -12.41 5.96 -7.53
N ILE A 61 -12.23 7.13 -8.16
CA ILE A 61 -10.95 7.85 -8.19
C ILE A 61 -10.55 8.30 -6.78
N PHE A 62 -11.46 8.95 -6.05
CA PHE A 62 -11.17 9.44 -4.69
C PHE A 62 -10.75 8.31 -3.74
N ILE A 63 -11.49 7.20 -3.73
CA ILE A 63 -11.16 6.05 -2.88
C ILE A 63 -9.76 5.50 -3.24
N SER A 64 -9.43 5.43 -4.53
CA SER A 64 -8.12 4.97 -4.98
C SER A 64 -6.97 5.87 -4.51
N ILE A 65 -7.16 7.19 -4.53
CA ILE A 65 -6.18 8.16 -4.04
C ILE A 65 -6.02 8.06 -2.52
N ILE A 66 -7.13 7.97 -1.78
CA ILE A 66 -7.13 7.85 -0.31
C ILE A 66 -6.40 6.59 0.14
N ILE A 67 -6.70 5.44 -0.47
CA ILE A 67 -6.04 4.18 -0.13
C ILE A 67 -4.56 4.21 -0.51
N ARG A 68 -4.19 4.82 -1.64
CA ARG A 68 -2.79 5.01 -2.00
C ARG A 68 -2.03 5.84 -0.95
N HIS A 69 -2.64 6.92 -0.47
CA HIS A 69 -2.08 7.73 0.60
C HIS A 69 -1.95 6.93 1.90
N SER A 70 -2.97 6.14 2.25
CA SER A 70 -2.94 5.28 3.44
C SER A 70 -1.81 4.25 3.40
N PHE A 71 -1.53 3.63 2.25
CA PHE A 71 -0.39 2.73 2.11
C PHE A 71 0.96 3.45 2.22
N TRP A 72 1.05 4.69 1.72
CA TRP A 72 2.27 5.48 1.88
C TRP A 72 2.56 5.82 3.35
N GLU A 73 1.53 6.09 4.15
CA GLU A 73 1.71 6.30 5.60
C GLU A 73 2.15 5.02 6.32
N SER A 74 1.60 3.85 5.96
CA SER A 74 2.07 2.57 6.53
C SER A 74 3.51 2.24 6.12
N GLU A 75 3.95 2.59 4.91
CA GLU A 75 5.37 2.47 4.53
C GLU A 75 6.30 3.31 5.44
N LYS A 76 5.88 4.53 5.78
CA LYS A 76 6.62 5.38 6.73
C LYS A 76 6.63 4.79 8.13
N ALA A 77 5.51 4.24 8.60
CA ALA A 77 5.41 3.61 9.91
C ALA A 77 6.35 2.40 10.02
N ILE A 78 6.36 1.52 9.02
CA ILE A 78 7.29 0.38 8.96
C ILE A 78 8.74 0.86 8.93
N ALA A 79 9.06 1.89 8.10
CA ALA A 79 10.41 2.47 8.06
C ALA A 79 10.85 3.02 9.43
N PHE A 80 9.93 3.66 10.15
CA PHE A 80 10.17 4.16 11.49
C PHE A 80 10.44 3.02 12.48
N ILE A 81 9.64 1.96 12.49
CA ILE A 81 9.85 0.78 13.34
C ILE A 81 11.23 0.16 13.06
N LEU A 82 11.58 -0.03 11.79
CA LEU A 82 12.90 -0.55 11.39
C LEU A 82 14.05 0.36 11.79
N SER A 83 13.87 1.68 11.74
CA SER A 83 14.89 2.63 12.22
C SER A 83 15.15 2.49 13.72
N LYS A 84 14.11 2.20 14.52
CA LYS A 84 14.24 1.95 15.97
C LYS A 84 14.95 0.62 16.23
N TRP A 85 14.66 -0.41 15.44
CA TRP A 85 15.39 -1.67 15.49
C TRP A 85 16.88 -1.50 15.18
N ASN A 86 17.21 -0.83 14.08
CA ASN A 86 18.60 -0.57 13.71
C ASN A 86 19.34 0.26 14.75
N LYS A 87 18.65 1.23 15.38
CA LYS A 87 19.21 2.00 16.49
C LYS A 87 19.49 1.10 17.70
N PHE A 88 18.57 0.22 18.07
CA PHE A 88 18.76 -0.73 19.17
C PHE A 88 19.97 -1.65 18.94
N ILE A 89 20.14 -2.20 17.74
CA ILE A 89 21.31 -3.04 17.40
C ILE A 89 22.63 -2.25 17.54
N LYS A 90 22.66 -1.01 17.02
CA LYS A 90 23.85 -0.15 17.09
C LYS A 90 24.20 0.29 18.50
N ASP A 91 23.21 0.75 19.27
CA ASP A 91 23.43 1.27 20.63
C ASP A 91 23.95 0.20 21.59
N ASN A 92 23.63 -1.07 21.34
CA ASN A 92 24.12 -2.20 22.13
C ASN A 92 25.32 -2.93 21.50
N ASN A 93 25.86 -2.41 20.39
CA ASN A 93 27.02 -2.97 19.69
C ASN A 93 26.83 -4.45 19.26
N PHE A 94 25.61 -4.83 18.89
CA PHE A 94 25.26 -6.17 18.45
C PHE A 94 25.59 -6.39 16.97
N ASN A 95 25.96 -7.62 16.60
CA ASN A 95 26.11 -7.98 15.20
C ASN A 95 24.75 -8.34 14.58
N TYR A 96 24.51 -7.95 13.34
CA TYR A 96 23.28 -8.33 12.62
C TYR A 96 23.20 -9.84 12.37
N ASP A 97 24.34 -10.54 12.29
CA ASP A 97 24.35 -11.99 12.07
C ASP A 97 23.82 -12.78 13.28
N ASP A 98 23.88 -12.20 14.47
CA ASP A 98 23.42 -12.82 15.72
C ASP A 98 21.90 -12.66 15.92
N TYR A 99 21.24 -11.82 15.10
CA TYR A 99 19.82 -11.50 15.22
C TYR A 99 19.09 -11.77 13.91
N PRO A 100 18.03 -12.61 13.91
CA PRO A 100 17.28 -12.88 12.70
C PRO A 100 16.62 -11.59 12.17
N PRO A 101 16.56 -11.40 10.83
CA PRO A 101 15.92 -10.24 10.26
C PRO A 101 14.48 -10.11 10.76
N VAL A 102 14.11 -8.90 11.18
CA VAL A 102 12.75 -8.58 11.65
C VAL A 102 11.79 -8.31 10.49
N TRP A 103 12.33 -8.06 9.29
CA TRP A 103 11.57 -7.75 8.09
C TRP A 103 12.21 -8.38 6.86
N CYS A 104 11.40 -9.12 6.09
CA CYS A 104 11.81 -9.75 4.83
C CYS A 104 11.13 -9.12 3.60
N GLY A 105 10.36 -8.05 3.79
CA GLY A 105 9.65 -7.38 2.70
C GLY A 105 10.57 -6.44 1.90
N TYR A 106 10.13 -6.11 0.70
CA TYR A 106 10.84 -5.18 -0.18
C TYR A 106 10.89 -3.76 0.42
N PHE A 107 12.08 -3.16 0.52
CA PHE A 107 12.29 -1.76 0.86
C PHE A 107 13.15 -1.08 -0.20
N ASP A 108 12.70 0.08 -0.72
CA ASP A 108 13.46 0.89 -1.66
C ASP A 108 14.83 1.36 -1.09
N THR A 109 15.00 1.32 0.23
CA THR A 109 16.24 1.66 0.95
C THR A 109 17.29 0.55 0.96
N ILE A 110 16.96 -0.69 0.59
CA ILE A 110 17.89 -1.85 0.64
C ILE A 110 18.55 -2.12 -0.73
N LEU A 111 17.93 -1.69 -1.83
CA LEU A 111 18.53 -1.83 -3.16
C LEU A 111 19.67 -0.83 -3.38
N LYS A 112 20.90 -1.37 -3.43
CA LYS A 112 22.09 -0.67 -3.92
C LYS A 112 21.78 0.01 -5.25
N LYS A 113 22.37 1.19 -5.40
CA LYS A 113 22.15 2.26 -6.38
C LYS A 113 22.16 1.87 -7.88
N ASN A 114 22.42 0.62 -8.27
CA ASN A 114 22.90 0.28 -9.61
C ASN A 114 21.85 -0.24 -10.62
N ASP A 115 20.66 -0.67 -10.19
CA ASP A 115 19.65 -1.21 -11.12
C ASP A 115 18.46 -0.25 -11.32
N MET A 116 18.69 0.79 -12.14
CA MET A 116 17.72 1.85 -12.41
C MET A 116 16.43 1.32 -13.06
N ILE A 117 16.55 0.29 -13.91
CA ILE A 117 15.43 -0.35 -14.61
C ILE A 117 14.52 -1.08 -13.61
N TRP A 118 15.11 -1.88 -12.72
CA TRP A 118 14.36 -2.60 -11.69
C TRP A 118 13.69 -1.63 -10.71
N LYS A 119 14.36 -0.55 -10.30
CA LYS A 119 13.74 0.50 -9.48
C LYS A 119 12.49 1.11 -10.10
N SER A 120 12.42 1.21 -11.43
CA SER A 120 11.25 1.73 -12.14
C SER A 120 10.12 0.70 -12.23
N LEU A 121 10.45 -0.58 -12.43
CA LEU A 121 9.48 -1.66 -12.63
C LEU A 121 8.93 -2.25 -11.33
N ILE A 122 9.72 -2.33 -10.27
CA ILE A 122 9.31 -2.93 -8.99
C ILE A 122 8.04 -2.27 -8.40
N PRO A 123 7.84 -0.94 -8.45
CA PRO A 123 6.59 -0.32 -8.02
C PRO A 123 5.34 -0.81 -8.76
N PHE A 124 5.49 -1.32 -9.99
CA PHE A 124 4.40 -1.92 -10.77
C PHE A 124 4.20 -3.42 -10.46
N LEU A 125 5.24 -4.10 -10.00
CA LEU A 125 5.20 -5.52 -9.63
C LEU A 125 4.72 -5.75 -8.18
N ILE A 126 4.79 -4.71 -7.34
CA ILE A 126 4.29 -4.76 -5.98
C ILE A 126 2.78 -4.52 -5.97
N HIS A 127 2.03 -5.59 -5.72
CA HIS A 127 0.56 -5.63 -5.75
C HIS A 127 -0.12 -4.45 -5.03
N TYR A 128 0.25 -4.18 -3.76
CA TYR A 128 -0.39 -3.12 -2.98
C TYR A 128 -0.06 -1.70 -3.47
N LYS A 129 1.04 -1.52 -4.24
CA LYS A 129 1.39 -0.24 -4.89
C LYS A 129 0.69 -0.09 -6.24
N ALA A 130 0.58 -1.17 -7.00
CA ALA A 130 0.06 -1.17 -8.36
C ALA A 130 -1.47 -1.06 -8.40
N ILE A 131 -2.17 -1.84 -7.57
CA ILE A 131 -3.62 -2.02 -7.68
C ILE A 131 -4.40 -0.70 -7.48
N PRO A 132 -4.12 0.16 -6.47
CA PRO A 132 -4.81 1.45 -6.36
C PRO A 132 -4.62 2.35 -7.59
N ARG A 133 -3.44 2.32 -8.23
CA ARG A 133 -3.17 3.10 -9.44
C ARG A 133 -3.96 2.57 -10.63
N LEU A 134 -4.02 1.25 -10.79
CA LEU A 134 -4.77 0.61 -11.86
C LEU A 134 -6.27 0.96 -11.75
N PHE A 135 -6.86 0.87 -10.57
CA PHE A 135 -8.26 1.27 -10.38
C PHE A 135 -8.48 2.77 -10.63
N ALA A 136 -7.58 3.65 -10.14
CA ALA A 136 -7.67 5.08 -10.43
C ALA A 136 -7.67 5.36 -11.95
N ILE A 137 -6.75 4.73 -12.69
CA ILE A 137 -6.65 4.87 -14.15
C ILE A 137 -7.93 4.35 -14.82
N SER A 138 -8.43 3.17 -14.43
CA SER A 138 -9.66 2.61 -14.97
C SER A 138 -10.85 3.56 -14.79
N TRP A 139 -11.01 4.15 -13.60
CA TRP A 139 -12.08 5.12 -13.35
C TRP A 139 -11.90 6.43 -14.10
N ILE A 140 -10.67 6.90 -14.31
CA ILE A 140 -10.40 8.08 -15.15
C ILE A 140 -10.82 7.79 -16.60
N VAL A 141 -10.47 6.62 -17.15
CA VAL A 141 -10.88 6.23 -18.51
C VAL A 141 -12.40 6.18 -18.63
N ILE A 142 -13.08 5.56 -17.65
CA ILE A 142 -14.55 5.50 -17.60
C ILE A 142 -15.14 6.91 -17.52
N LEU A 143 -14.61 7.78 -16.65
CA LEU A 143 -15.07 9.14 -16.50
C LEU A 143 -14.93 9.94 -17.80
N CYS A 144 -13.77 9.87 -18.46
CA CYS A 144 -13.54 10.52 -19.76
C CYS A 144 -14.54 10.03 -20.82
N TYR A 145 -14.82 8.74 -20.86
CA TYR A 145 -15.82 8.17 -21.77
C TYR A 145 -17.23 8.70 -21.46
N CYS A 146 -17.65 8.73 -20.20
CA CYS A 146 -18.95 9.26 -19.80
C CYS A 146 -19.10 10.75 -20.13
N LEU A 147 -18.05 11.55 -19.92
CA LEU A 147 -18.05 12.98 -20.26
C LEU A 147 -18.15 13.19 -21.78
N TYR A 148 -17.41 12.41 -22.57
CA TYR A 148 -17.50 12.46 -24.03
C TYR A 148 -18.91 12.15 -24.54
N LYS A 149 -19.56 11.13 -23.98
CA LYS A 149 -20.92 10.75 -24.35
C LYS A 149 -21.97 11.76 -23.85
N LEU A 150 -21.72 12.49 -22.77
CA LEU A 150 -22.60 13.57 -22.31
C LEU A 150 -22.51 14.81 -23.22
N SER A 151 -21.37 15.04 -23.85
CA SER A 151 -21.16 16.18 -24.76
C SER A 151 -21.71 15.99 -26.17
N LEU A 152 -22.16 14.78 -26.51
CA LEU A 152 -22.65 14.39 -27.84
C LEU A 152 -24.18 14.32 -27.86
#